data_AF-A0A1S8WSE0-F1
#
_entry.id   AF-A0A1S8WSE0-F1
#
_cell.length_a   1.000
_cell.length_b   1.000
_cell.length_c   1.000
_cell.angle_alpha   90.00
_cell.angle_beta   90.00
_cell.angle_gamma   90.00
#
_symmetry.space_group_name_H-M   'P 1'
#
loop_
_entity.id
_entity.type
_entity.pdbx_description
1 polymer ?
#
loop_
_entity_poly.entity_id
_entity_poly.type
_entity_poly.pdbx_seq_one_letter_code
_entity_poly.pdbx_strand_id
1 'polypeptide(L)'
;VSRLVVSEIVSRTELNDRVMCIDKWVQIANICRCLQNYNGVLQICAALVNSSVYRLRRTWERVSKQTKQSIDRLQMLVASDGRFKSMREALHRCDPPCIPYLGMYLTDLSFIEEGALNVTENNLVTDYLLDPTRLLDEEQTYQASLTIEPRQSINRQSST
;
A
#
# COMPACT_ATOMS: atom_id res chain seq x y z
N VAL A 1 -0.66 4.56 -8.57
CA VAL A 1 -1.41 3.27 -8.48
C VAL A 1 -2.91 3.49 -8.36
N SER A 2 -3.42 4.21 -7.34
CA SER A 2 -4.88 4.38 -7.16
C SER A 2 -5.64 4.83 -8.41
N ARG A 3 -5.15 5.87 -9.11
CA ARG A 3 -5.73 6.36 -10.38
C ARG A 3 -5.79 5.30 -11.48
N LEU A 4 -4.78 4.43 -11.57
CA LEU A 4 -4.74 3.34 -12.55
C LEU A 4 -5.83 2.31 -12.26
N VAL A 5 -5.98 1.91 -11.00
CA VAL A 5 -7.03 0.98 -10.55
C VAL A 5 -8.43 1.56 -10.85
N VAL A 6 -8.66 2.83 -10.48
CA VAL A 6 -9.92 3.53 -10.79
C VAL A 6 -10.19 3.54 -12.29
N SER A 7 -9.20 3.93 -13.09
CA SER A 7 -9.32 4.00 -14.55
C SER A 7 -9.61 2.64 -15.17
N GLU A 8 -8.96 1.57 -14.70
CA GLU A 8 -9.15 0.22 -15.25
C GLU A 8 -10.54 -0.33 -14.93
N ILE A 9 -11.09 -0.03 -13.74
CA ILE A 9 -12.45 -0.45 -13.37
C ILE A 9 -13.49 0.34 -14.16
N VAL A 10 -13.35 1.67 -14.22
CA VAL A 10 -14.35 2.55 -14.84
C VAL A 10 -14.37 2.42 -16.37
N SER A 11 -13.26 2.03 -17.00
CA SER A 11 -13.19 1.85 -18.45
C SER A 11 -13.89 0.59 -18.97
N ARG A 12 -14.26 -0.38 -18.10
CA ARG A 12 -14.97 -1.59 -18.54
C ARG A 12 -16.45 -1.30 -18.79
N THR A 13 -16.89 -1.58 -20.02
CA THR A 13 -18.28 -1.40 -20.46
C THR A 13 -19.21 -2.45 -19.85
N GLU A 14 -18.77 -3.71 -19.86
CA GLU A 14 -19.57 -4.83 -19.39
C GLU A 14 -19.56 -4.96 -17.86
N LEU A 15 -20.72 -5.31 -17.30
CA LEU A 15 -20.88 -5.44 -15.85
C LEU A 15 -20.01 -6.55 -15.28
N ASN A 16 -19.95 -7.71 -15.95
CA ASN A 16 -19.14 -8.84 -15.49
C ASN A 16 -17.64 -8.51 -15.53
N ASP A 17 -17.17 -7.78 -16.55
CA ASP A 17 -15.78 -7.36 -16.65
C ASP A 17 -15.38 -6.41 -15.51
N ARG A 18 -16.28 -5.49 -15.11
CA ARG A 18 -16.05 -4.65 -13.93
C ARG A 18 -15.92 -5.47 -12.66
N VAL A 19 -16.79 -6.47 -12.46
CA VAL A 19 -16.76 -7.33 -11.28
C VAL A 19 -15.45 -8.13 -11.24
N MET A 20 -15.06 -8.75 -12.36
CA MET A 20 -13.79 -9.48 -12.48
C MET A 20 -12.57 -8.56 -12.25
N CYS A 21 -12.63 -7.32 -12.73
CA CYS A 21 -11.57 -6.33 -12.50
C CYS A 21 -11.44 -5.98 -11.01
N ILE A 22 -12.55 -5.77 -10.31
CA ILE A 22 -12.55 -5.55 -8.86
C ILE A 22 -11.96 -6.78 -8.13
N ASP A 23 -12.43 -7.99 -8.46
CA ASP A 23 -11.94 -9.22 -7.83
C ASP A 23 -10.42 -9.39 -8.02
N LYS A 24 -9.92 -9.12 -9.23
CA LYS A 24 -8.48 -9.11 -9.54
C LYS A 24 -7.72 -8.12 -8.65
N TRP A 25 -8.19 -6.88 -8.55
CA TRP A 25 -7.51 -5.86 -7.74
C TRP A 25 -7.52 -6.17 -6.25
N VAL A 26 -8.57 -6.81 -5.74
CA VAL A 26 -8.62 -7.30 -4.35
C VAL A 26 -7.64 -8.44 -4.13
N GLN A 27 -7.46 -9.34 -5.10
CA GLN A 27 -6.42 -10.38 -5.03
C GLN A 27 -5.01 -9.76 -5.04
N ILE A 28 -4.76 -8.77 -5.90
CA ILE A 28 -3.48 -8.04 -5.93
C ILE A 28 -3.23 -7.34 -4.59
N ALA A 29 -4.25 -6.71 -3.98
CA ALA A 29 -4.10 -6.10 -2.66
C ALA A 29 -3.77 -7.12 -1.56
N ASN A 30 -4.33 -8.34 -1.62
CA ASN A 30 -3.93 -9.42 -0.72
C ASN A 30 -2.49 -9.87 -0.94
N ILE A 31 -2.02 -9.92 -2.19
CA ILE A 31 -0.61 -10.21 -2.49
C ILE A 31 0.28 -9.10 -1.92
N CYS A 32 -0.07 -7.82 -2.12
CA CYS A 32 0.64 -6.70 -1.49
C CYS A 32 0.71 -6.84 0.03
N ARG A 33 -0.39 -7.25 0.68
CA ARG A 33 -0.41 -7.52 2.12
C ARG A 33 0.57 -8.63 2.52
N CYS A 34 0.58 -9.74 1.78
CA CYS A 34 1.50 -10.86 2.04
C CYS A 34 2.97 -10.47 1.84
N LEU A 35 3.24 -9.59 0.87
CA LEU A 35 4.56 -9.00 0.62
C LEU A 35 4.88 -7.82 1.54
N GLN A 36 4.05 -7.57 2.57
CA GLN A 36 4.23 -6.49 3.53
C GLN A 36 4.37 -5.09 2.86
N ASN A 37 3.77 -4.95 1.67
CA ASN A 37 3.67 -3.71 0.92
C ASN A 37 2.35 -2.99 1.29
N TYR A 38 2.35 -2.36 2.45
CA TYR A 38 1.20 -1.66 3.00
C TYR A 38 0.83 -0.41 2.20
N ASN A 39 1.80 0.24 1.54
CA ASN A 39 1.51 1.32 0.60
C ASN A 39 0.65 0.82 -0.57
N GLY A 40 0.98 -0.34 -1.15
CA GLY A 40 0.22 -0.97 -2.22
C GLY A 40 -1.22 -1.31 -1.79
N VAL A 41 -1.39 -1.89 -0.59
CA VAL A 41 -2.71 -2.16 -0.01
C VAL A 41 -3.51 -0.86 0.10
N LEU A 42 -2.94 0.19 0.70
CA LEU A 42 -3.60 1.48 0.88
C LEU A 42 -4.04 2.08 -0.46
N GLN A 43 -3.16 2.06 -1.47
CA GLN A 43 -3.45 2.63 -2.80
C GLN A 43 -4.61 1.93 -3.51
N ILE A 44 -4.70 0.60 -3.39
CA ILE A 44 -5.80 -0.17 -3.98
C ILE A 44 -7.10 0.04 -3.19
N CYS A 45 -7.05 0.00 -1.85
CA CYS A 45 -8.21 0.31 -1.01
C CYS A 45 -8.76 1.72 -1.29
N ALA A 46 -7.89 2.72 -1.42
CA ALA A 46 -8.25 4.09 -1.77
C ALA A 46 -8.95 4.18 -3.15
N ALA A 47 -8.53 3.36 -4.11
CA ALA A 47 -9.20 3.29 -5.41
C ALA A 47 -10.62 2.71 -5.32
N LEU A 48 -10.83 1.69 -4.48
CA LEU A 48 -12.14 1.05 -4.32
C LEU A 48 -13.16 1.94 -3.61
N VAL A 49 -12.72 2.82 -2.72
CA VAL A 49 -13.57 3.84 -2.07
C VAL A 49 -13.65 5.15 -2.84
N ASN A 50 -12.90 5.30 -3.94
CA ASN A 50 -13.00 6.47 -4.79
C ASN A 50 -14.45 6.63 -5.29
N SER A 51 -14.99 7.84 -5.27
CA SER A 51 -16.37 8.13 -5.64
C SER A 51 -16.76 7.59 -7.02
N SER A 52 -15.83 7.56 -7.97
CA SER A 52 -16.04 7.05 -9.33
C SER A 52 -16.31 5.55 -9.37
N VAL A 53 -15.71 4.78 -8.44
CA VAL A 53 -15.88 3.33 -8.31
C VAL A 53 -17.01 3.01 -7.32
N TYR A 54 -17.04 3.68 -6.16
CA TYR A 54 -18.01 3.45 -5.09
C TYR A 54 -19.47 3.66 -5.55
N ARG A 55 -19.71 4.59 -6.47
CA ARG A 55 -21.06 4.86 -7.01
C ARG A 55 -21.62 3.77 -7.92
N LEU A 56 -20.83 2.79 -8.35
CA LEU A 56 -21.22 1.74 -9.30
C LEU A 56 -22.11 0.66 -8.63
N ARG A 57 -23.31 1.04 -8.17
CA ARG A 57 -24.20 0.19 -7.35
C ARG A 57 -24.44 -1.19 -7.93
N ARG A 58 -24.81 -1.28 -9.21
CA ARG A 58 -25.06 -2.56 -9.90
C ARG A 58 -23.84 -3.48 -9.94
N THR A 59 -22.64 -2.90 -10.09
CA THR A 59 -21.39 -3.67 -10.02
C THR A 59 -21.20 -4.21 -8.62
N TRP A 60 -21.31 -3.36 -7.60
CA TRP A 60 -21.15 -3.75 -6.20
C TRP A 60 -22.17 -4.79 -5.73
N GLU A 61 -23.41 -4.75 -6.21
CA GLU A 61 -24.41 -5.79 -5.96
C GLU A 61 -23.94 -7.17 -6.44
N ARG A 62 -23.22 -7.23 -7.56
CA ARG A 62 -22.74 -8.47 -8.17
C ARG A 62 -21.39 -8.96 -7.61
N VAL A 63 -20.60 -8.08 -7.01
CA VAL A 63 -19.37 -8.46 -6.30
C VAL A 63 -19.71 -9.44 -5.16
N SER A 64 -18.96 -10.54 -5.10
CA SER A 64 -19.20 -11.63 -4.15
C SER A 64 -19.09 -11.17 -2.69
N LYS A 65 -19.80 -11.86 -1.79
CA LYS A 65 -19.69 -11.60 -0.34
C LYS A 65 -18.26 -11.82 0.17
N GLN A 66 -17.56 -12.82 -0.37
CA GLN A 66 -16.18 -13.13 0.00
C GLN A 66 -15.22 -11.99 -0.40
N THR A 67 -15.36 -11.45 -1.61
CA THR A 67 -14.56 -10.31 -2.07
C THR A 67 -14.81 -9.09 -1.16
N LYS A 68 -16.07 -8.79 -0.84
CA LYS A 68 -16.43 -7.68 0.05
C LYS A 68 -15.78 -7.83 1.43
N GLN A 69 -15.88 -9.00 2.05
CA GLN A 69 -15.21 -9.28 3.32
C GLN A 69 -13.69 -9.12 3.23
N SER A 70 -13.07 -9.48 2.10
CA SER A 70 -11.64 -9.25 1.90
C SER A 70 -11.33 -7.76 1.80
N ILE A 71 -12.16 -6.97 1.12
CA ILE A 71 -12.02 -5.51 1.06
C ILE A 71 -12.09 -4.92 2.47
N ASP A 72 -13.09 -5.32 3.27
CA ASP A 72 -13.27 -4.82 4.64
C ASP A 72 -12.04 -5.10 5.51
N ARG A 73 -11.48 -6.32 5.44
CA ARG A 73 -10.25 -6.69 6.16
C ARG A 73 -9.05 -5.86 5.73
N LEU A 74 -8.88 -5.64 4.42
CA LEU A 74 -7.78 -4.84 3.89
C LEU A 74 -7.94 -3.35 4.28
N GLN A 75 -9.18 -2.83 4.29
CA GLN A 75 -9.48 -1.47 4.73
C GLN A 75 -9.18 -1.28 6.22
N MET A 76 -9.56 -2.23 7.09
CA MET A 76 -9.23 -2.17 8.52
C MET A 76 -7.72 -2.14 8.79
N LEU A 77 -6.94 -2.87 7.99
CA LEU A 77 -5.48 -2.88 8.11
C LEU A 77 -4.86 -1.50 7.81
N VAL A 78 -5.40 -0.79 6.82
CA VAL A 78 -4.86 0.49 6.34
C VAL A 78 -5.68 1.71 6.74
N ALA A 79 -6.61 1.52 7.68
CA ALA A 79 -7.48 2.57 8.17
C ALA A 79 -6.68 3.71 8.81
N SER A 80 -7.08 4.96 8.60
CA SER A 80 -6.42 6.13 9.17
C SER A 80 -6.70 6.32 10.66
N ASP A 81 -7.63 5.54 11.23
CA ASP A 81 -7.99 5.57 12.66
C ASP A 81 -6.76 5.44 13.57
N GLY A 82 -6.72 6.30 14.59
CA GLY A 82 -5.58 6.37 15.52
C GLY A 82 -4.24 6.67 14.82
N ARG A 83 -4.26 7.50 13.77
CA ARG A 83 -3.10 7.81 12.90
C ARG A 83 -2.49 6.54 12.29
N PHE A 84 -3.31 5.72 11.67
CA PHE A 84 -2.91 4.43 11.08
C PHE A 84 -2.47 3.37 12.10
N LYS A 85 -3.15 3.28 13.25
CA LYS A 85 -2.79 2.38 14.36
C LYS A 85 -2.57 0.93 13.90
N SER A 86 -3.53 0.35 13.16
CA SER A 86 -3.45 -1.03 12.67
C SER A 86 -2.23 -1.27 11.77
N MET A 87 -1.95 -0.32 10.87
CA MET A 87 -0.80 -0.39 9.96
C MET A 87 0.51 -0.27 10.72
N ARG A 88 0.60 0.63 11.71
CA ARG A 88 1.78 0.79 12.57
C ARG A 88 2.09 -0.48 13.35
N GLU A 89 1.07 -1.09 13.95
CA GLU A 89 1.24 -2.34 14.66
C GLU A 89 1.69 -3.48 13.73
N ALA A 90 1.16 -3.52 12.50
CA ALA A 90 1.58 -4.49 11.50
C ALA A 90 3.04 -4.27 11.07
N LEU A 91 3.46 -3.02 10.84
CA LEU A 91 4.83 -2.64 10.51
C LEU A 91 5.81 -2.90 11.67
N HIS A 92 5.38 -2.71 12.92
CA HIS A 92 6.24 -2.95 14.08
C HIS A 92 6.55 -4.45 14.30
N ARG A 93 5.62 -5.33 13.93
CA ARG A 93 5.79 -6.79 13.98
C ARG A 93 6.38 -7.38 12.70
N CYS A 94 6.77 -6.52 11.76
CA CYS A 94 7.17 -6.91 10.41
C CYS A 94 8.69 -7.10 10.36
N ASP A 95 9.14 -8.29 9.99
CA ASP A 95 10.52 -8.46 9.54
C ASP A 95 10.67 -7.93 8.12
N PRO A 96 11.71 -7.15 7.78
CA PRO A 96 11.97 -6.73 6.41
C PRO A 96 12.08 -7.93 5.44
N PRO A 97 11.73 -7.76 4.15
CA PRO A 97 11.44 -6.50 3.47
C PRO A 97 9.98 -6.04 3.59
N CYS A 98 9.77 -4.76 3.85
CA CYS A 98 8.42 -4.16 3.88
C CYS A 98 8.39 -2.78 3.22
N ILE A 99 7.22 -2.37 2.73
CA ILE A 99 7.00 -1.05 2.12
C ILE A 99 5.88 -0.33 2.88
N PRO A 100 6.22 0.61 3.79
CA PRO A 100 5.23 1.36 4.54
C PRO A 100 4.56 2.46 3.71
N TYR A 101 3.44 2.99 4.21
CA TYR A 101 2.88 4.24 3.72
C TYR A 101 3.67 5.43 4.27
N LEU A 102 4.46 6.09 3.43
CA LEU A 102 5.34 7.19 3.82
C LEU A 102 4.59 8.37 4.46
N GLY A 103 3.38 8.69 3.99
CA GLY A 103 2.60 9.83 4.49
C GLY A 103 2.27 9.74 5.99
N MET A 104 2.22 8.52 6.54
CA MET A 104 2.05 8.29 7.98
C MET A 104 3.23 8.86 8.79
N TYR A 105 4.47 8.59 8.36
CA TYR A 105 5.67 9.11 9.00
C TYR A 105 5.85 10.60 8.75
N LEU A 106 5.58 11.07 7.52
CA LEU A 106 5.64 12.50 7.20
C LEU A 106 4.70 13.31 8.09
N THR A 107 3.50 12.80 8.38
CA THR A 107 2.56 13.45 9.29
C THR A 107 3.11 13.52 10.72
N ASP A 108 3.79 12.48 11.20
CA ASP A 108 4.44 12.51 12.52
C ASP A 108 5.58 13.54 12.55
N LEU A 109 6.37 13.61 11.47
CA LEU A 109 7.48 14.56 11.35
C LEU A 109 6.98 16.00 11.35
N SER A 110 5.94 16.32 10.59
CA SER A 110 5.31 17.64 10.61
C SER A 110 4.78 17.99 12.00
N PHE A 111 4.16 17.04 12.70
CA PHE A 111 3.68 17.27 14.07
C PHE A 111 4.83 17.53 15.06
N ILE A 112 5.94 16.81 14.92
CA ILE A 112 7.12 17.03 15.76
C ILE A 112 7.74 18.40 15.45
N GLU A 113 7.87 18.78 14.18
CA GLU A 113 8.41 20.07 13.77
C GLU A 113 7.55 21.24 14.30
N GLU A 114 6.23 21.18 14.11
CA GLU A 114 5.29 22.17 14.64
C GLU A 114 5.32 22.24 16.18
N GLY A 115 5.53 21.12 16.86
CA GLY A 115 5.62 21.04 18.33
C GLY A 115 6.99 21.42 18.91
N ALA A 116 8.08 21.22 18.15
CA ALA A 116 9.47 21.44 18.57
C ALA A 116 9.92 22.90 18.47
N LEU A 117 9.14 23.76 17.79
CA LEU A 117 9.36 25.21 17.70
C LEU A 117 9.46 25.94 19.06
N ASN A 118 9.20 25.26 20.18
CA ASN A 118 9.17 25.88 21.51
C ASN A 118 10.26 25.42 22.50
N VAL A 119 11.16 24.48 22.19
CA VAL A 119 12.05 23.91 23.24
C VAL A 119 13.53 23.71 22.87
N THR A 120 13.93 23.56 21.60
CA THR A 120 15.34 23.31 21.27
C THR A 120 15.77 23.94 19.96
N GLU A 121 16.85 24.74 19.98
CA GLU A 121 17.50 25.36 18.79
C GLU A 121 18.09 24.34 17.79
N ASN A 122 17.99 23.04 18.05
CA ASN A 122 18.61 21.97 17.25
C ASN A 122 17.55 21.19 16.46
N ASN A 123 17.72 21.12 15.14
CA ASN A 123 16.87 20.38 14.20
C ASN A 123 17.09 18.85 14.26
N LEU A 124 17.02 18.25 15.46
CA LEU A 124 17.38 16.85 15.73
C LEU A 124 16.71 15.83 14.80
N VAL A 125 15.47 16.08 14.41
CA VAL A 125 14.69 15.21 13.52
C VAL A 125 15.21 15.28 12.08
N THR A 126 15.44 16.49 11.58
CA THR A 126 15.99 16.73 10.24
C THR A 126 17.40 16.17 10.12
N ASP A 127 18.22 16.36 11.16
CA ASP A 127 19.58 15.80 11.23
C ASP A 127 19.57 14.28 11.22
N TYR A 128 18.63 13.64 11.94
CA TYR A 128 18.46 12.18 11.93
C TYR A 128 18.03 11.62 10.57
N LEU A 129 17.15 12.33 9.85
CA LEU A 129 16.63 11.89 8.55
C LEU A 129 17.61 12.14 7.40
N LEU A 130 18.40 13.22 7.49
CA LEU A 130 19.40 13.58 6.49
C LEU A 130 20.78 13.01 6.81
N ASP A 131 20.92 12.23 7.89
CA ASP A 131 22.14 11.54 8.29
C ASP A 131 22.64 10.63 7.15
N PRO A 132 23.73 11.01 6.46
CA PRO A 132 24.23 10.26 5.31
C PRO A 132 24.70 8.85 5.68
N THR A 133 25.00 8.59 6.96
CA THR A 133 25.43 7.26 7.43
C THR A 133 24.29 6.24 7.46
N ARG A 134 23.05 6.70 7.36
CA ARG A 134 21.84 5.86 7.34
C ARG A 134 21.28 5.62 5.95
N LEU A 135 21.80 6.32 4.95
CA LEU A 135 21.44 6.09 3.56
C LEU A 135 22.05 4.77 3.10
N LEU A 136 21.22 3.93 2.48
CA LEU A 136 21.73 2.76 1.79
C LEU A 136 22.56 3.22 0.60
N ASP A 137 23.77 2.69 0.44
CA ASP A 137 24.53 2.88 -0.79
C ASP A 137 23.85 2.18 -1.98
N GLU A 138 24.33 2.43 -3.21
CA GLU A 138 23.71 1.86 -4.41
C GLU A 138 23.68 0.32 -4.39
N GLU A 139 24.73 -0.32 -3.86
CA GLU A 139 24.83 -1.77 -3.79
C GLU A 139 23.86 -2.33 -2.75
N GLN A 140 23.82 -1.74 -1.55
CA GLN A 140 22.87 -2.09 -0.49
C GLN A 140 21.42 -1.90 -0.95
N THR A 141 21.16 -0.81 -1.68
CA THR A 141 19.84 -0.54 -2.28
C THR A 141 19.48 -1.60 -3.32
N TYR A 142 20.43 -1.96 -4.20
CA TYR A 142 20.25 -2.99 -5.21
C TYR A 142 19.98 -4.36 -4.57
N GLN A 143 20.80 -4.78 -3.60
CA GLN A 143 20.62 -6.05 -2.89
C GLN A 143 19.29 -6.10 -2.13
N ALA A 144 18.89 -5.01 -1.47
CA ALA A 144 17.59 -4.91 -0.82
C ALA A 144 16.45 -5.01 -1.86
N SER A 145 16.59 -4.41 -3.03
CA SER A 145 15.58 -4.50 -4.10
C SER A 145 15.37 -5.93 -4.61
N LEU A 146 16.44 -6.74 -4.71
CA LEU A 146 16.36 -8.14 -5.16
C LEU A 146 15.51 -9.01 -4.23
N THR A 147 15.39 -8.64 -2.95
CA THR A 147 14.51 -9.35 -2.00
C THR A 147 13.02 -9.06 -2.24
N ILE A 148 12.70 -7.97 -2.93
CA ILE A 148 11.34 -7.50 -3.21
C ILE A 148 10.89 -7.93 -4.61
N GLU A 149 11.81 -8.13 -5.55
CA GLU A 149 11.46 -8.53 -6.91
C GLU A 149 10.68 -9.85 -6.93
N PRO A 150 9.57 -9.94 -7.68
CA PRO A 150 8.89 -11.20 -7.86
C PRO A 150 9.89 -12.17 -8.52
N ARG A 151 10.28 -13.23 -7.79
CA ARG A 151 11.12 -14.30 -8.32
C ARG A 151 10.60 -14.64 -9.70
N GLN A 152 11.42 -14.39 -10.73
CA GLN A 152 11.06 -14.62 -12.12
C GLN A 152 10.30 -15.95 -12.20
N SER A 153 9.11 -15.92 -12.80
CA SER A 153 8.28 -17.10 -13.02
C SER A 153 9.18 -18.24 -13.49
N ILE A 154 9.28 -19.28 -12.67
CA ILE A 154 10.07 -20.49 -12.90
C ILE A 154 10.03 -20.80 -14.40
N ASN A 155 11.21 -20.82 -15.03
CA ASN A 155 11.42 -21.24 -16.41
C ASN A 155 10.42 -22.35 -16.76
N ARG A 156 9.42 -22.03 -17.60
CA ARG A 156 8.67 -23.08 -18.28
C ARG A 156 9.71 -23.81 -19.11
N GLN A 157 10.01 -25.02 -18.66
CA GLN A 157 10.91 -25.97 -19.29
C GLN A 157 10.69 -25.92 -20.80
N SER A 158 11.79 -25.69 -21.51
CA SER A 158 11.97 -26.11 -22.90
C SER A 158 11.80 -27.63 -22.94
N SER A 159 10.56 -28.07 -23.16
CA SER A 159 10.29 -29.43 -23.63
C SER A 159 10.18 -29.36 -25.15
N THR A 160 11.30 -29.65 -25.81
CA THR A 160 11.32 -30.26 -27.14
C THR A 160 10.58 -31.59 -27.13
#